data_AF-A0A397ALN2-F1
#
_entry.id   AF-A0A397ALN2-F1
#
_cell.length_a   1.000
_cell.length_b   1.000
_cell.length_c   1.000
_cell.angle_alpha   90.00
_cell.angle_beta   90.00
_cell.angle_gamma   90.00
#
_symmetry.space_group_name_H-M   'P 1'
#
loop_
_entity.id
_entity.type
_entity.pdbx_description
1 polymer ?
#
loop_
_entity_poly.entity_id
_entity_poly.type
_entity_poly.pdbx_seq_one_letter_code
_entity_poly.pdbx_strand_id
1 'polypeptide(L)'
;MAWIDFDGAHRLFQQLSTSDPYRMDLMDLYSDVLYVKEEKTALSELAHHVHTVDKYRPESNCVIGNYYALKGQHERAIAYFNRAITLDGTC
;
A
#
# COMPACT_ATOMS: atom_id res chain seq x y z
N MET A 1 5.68 -8.95 -21.59
CA MET A 1 5.93 -8.76 -20.14
C MET A 1 4.87 -7.81 -19.64
N ALA A 2 4.01 -8.30 -18.76
CA ALA A 2 2.77 -7.65 -18.37
C ALA A 2 3.07 -6.26 -17.80
N TRP A 3 2.71 -5.23 -18.56
CA TRP A 3 2.34 -3.95 -18.01
C TRP A 3 1.12 -4.25 -17.13
N ILE A 4 1.34 -4.58 -15.86
CA ILE A 4 0.32 -4.44 -14.84
C ILE A 4 -0.16 -3.00 -15.01
N ASP A 5 -1.41 -2.86 -15.48
CA ASP A 5 -1.98 -1.64 -16.03
C ASP A 5 -1.89 -0.51 -15.00
N PHE A 6 -0.80 0.27 -15.06
CA PHE A 6 -0.50 1.34 -14.11
C PHE A 6 -1.55 2.44 -14.19
N ASP A 7 -1.98 2.77 -15.40
CA ASP A 7 -3.06 3.72 -15.63
C ASP A 7 -4.38 3.16 -15.08
N GLY A 8 -4.60 1.85 -15.23
CA GLY A 8 -5.66 1.11 -14.57
C GLY A 8 -5.61 1.26 -13.06
N ALA A 9 -4.47 0.96 -12.42
CA ALA A 9 -4.31 1.04 -10.96
C ALA A 9 -4.47 2.47 -10.44
N HIS A 10 -3.92 3.47 -11.14
CA HIS A 10 -4.06 4.87 -10.76
C HIS A 10 -5.50 5.38 -10.92
N ARG A 11 -6.18 5.02 -12.02
CA ARG A 11 -7.61 5.33 -12.21
C ARG A 11 -8.46 4.62 -11.17
N LEU A 12 -8.14 3.38 -10.84
CA LEU A 12 -8.86 2.58 -9.86
C LEU A 12 -8.68 3.17 -8.45
N PHE A 13 -7.47 3.64 -8.11
CA PHE A 13 -7.22 4.42 -6.90
C PHE A 13 -8.04 5.72 -6.84
N GLN A 14 -8.07 6.49 -7.92
CA GLN A 14 -8.86 7.73 -7.99
C GLN A 14 -10.37 7.47 -7.92
N GLN A 15 -10.85 6.43 -8.61
CA GLN A 15 -12.25 6.01 -8.58
C GLN A 15 -12.65 5.50 -7.20
N LEU A 16 -11.84 4.64 -6.57
CA LEU A 16 -12.09 4.14 -5.21
C LEU A 16 -12.07 5.28 -4.19
N SER A 17 -11.06 6.16 -4.23
CA SER A 17 -10.98 7.32 -3.33
C SER A 17 -12.21 8.24 -3.43
N THR A 18 -12.85 8.31 -4.61
CA THR A 18 -14.02 9.15 -4.86
C THR A 18 -15.34 8.44 -4.58
N SER A 19 -15.43 7.13 -4.84
CA SER A 19 -16.68 6.35 -4.74
C SER A 19 -16.87 5.67 -3.39
N ASP A 20 -15.80 5.22 -2.74
CA ASP A 20 -15.82 4.56 -1.45
C ASP A 20 -14.46 4.72 -0.74
N PRO A 21 -14.25 5.85 -0.02
CA PRO A 21 -12.98 6.15 0.65
C PRO A 21 -12.62 5.18 1.79
N TYR A 22 -13.48 4.23 2.13
CA TYR A 22 -13.23 3.18 3.13
C TYR A 22 -12.87 1.84 2.51
N ARG A 23 -12.98 1.70 1.18
CA ARG A 23 -12.59 0.48 0.45
C ARG A 23 -11.08 0.45 0.26
N MET A 24 -10.42 -0.23 1.18
CA MET A 24 -8.96 -0.42 1.22
C MET A 24 -8.48 -1.60 0.36
N ASP A 25 -9.42 -2.35 -0.22
CA ASP A 25 -9.14 -3.49 -1.09
C ASP A 25 -8.29 -3.02 -2.29
N LEU A 26 -7.16 -3.68 -2.55
CA LEU A 26 -6.17 -3.41 -3.62
C LEU A 26 -5.16 -2.28 -3.37
N MET A 27 -5.19 -1.61 -2.21
CA MET A 27 -4.19 -0.57 -1.90
C MET A 27 -2.78 -1.15 -1.72
N ASP A 28 -2.69 -2.37 -1.19
CA ASP A 28 -1.48 -3.19 -1.13
C ASP A 28 -0.89 -3.43 -2.53
N LEU A 29 -1.71 -3.89 -3.48
CA LEU A 29 -1.28 -4.12 -4.87
C LEU A 29 -0.82 -2.83 -5.54
N TYR A 30 -1.52 -1.72 -5.30
CA TYR A 30 -1.09 -0.42 -5.83
C TYR A 30 0.26 0.01 -5.23
N SER A 31 0.48 -0.24 -3.94
CA SER A 31 1.77 0.05 -3.29
C SER A 31 2.93 -0.78 -3.85
N ASP A 32 2.69 -2.04 -4.24
CA ASP A 32 3.71 -2.87 -4.90
C ASP A 32 4.11 -2.30 -6.26
N VAL A 33 3.14 -1.84 -7.04
CA VAL A 33 3.41 -1.19 -8.34
C VAL A 33 4.23 0.08 -8.15
N LEU A 34 3.87 0.92 -7.18
CA LEU A 34 4.62 2.15 -6.86
C LEU A 34 6.03 1.84 -6.35
N TYR A 35 6.20 0.77 -5.57
CA TYR A 35 7.50 0.31 -5.10
C TYR A 35 8.40 -0.13 -6.26
N VAL A 36 7.91 -0.98 -7.17
CA VAL A 36 8.69 -1.45 -8.34
C VAL A 36 9.03 -0.30 -9.29
N LYS A 37 8.16 0.70 -9.40
CA LYS A 37 8.43 1.91 -10.20
C LYS A 37 9.30 2.95 -9.49
N GLU A 38 9.68 2.72 -8.24
CA GLU A 38 10.40 3.65 -7.38
C GLU A 38 9.73 5.04 -7.21
N GLU A 39 8.39 5.08 -7.28
CA GLU A 39 7.58 6.30 -7.21
C GLU A 39 7.40 6.76 -5.76
N LYS A 40 8.45 7.39 -5.21
CA LYS A 40 8.53 7.79 -3.79
C LYS A 40 7.41 8.72 -3.34
N THR A 41 7.02 9.68 -4.19
CA THR A 41 6.01 10.69 -3.85
C THR A 41 4.63 10.05 -3.70
N ALA A 42 4.18 9.34 -4.74
CA ALA A 42 2.88 8.66 -4.73
C ALA A 42 2.79 7.60 -3.62
N LEU A 43 3.87 6.86 -3.36
CA LEU A 43 3.89 5.87 -2.28
C LEU A 43 3.81 6.52 -0.90
N SER A 44 4.41 7.72 -0.74
CA SER A 44 4.30 8.49 0.50
C SER A 44 2.88 9.02 0.72
N GLU A 45 2.22 9.50 -0.33
CA GLU A 45 0.83 9.97 -0.27
C GLU A 45 -0.12 8.83 0.08
N LEU A 46 0.04 7.67 -0.59
CA LEU A 46 -0.73 6.47 -0.30
C LEU A 46 -0.51 5.99 1.14
N ALA A 47 0.74 5.92 1.61
CA ALA A 47 1.07 5.52 2.98
C ALA A 47 0.45 6.47 4.02
N HIS A 48 0.42 7.77 3.74
CA HIS A 48 -0.26 8.72 4.62
C HIS A 48 -1.78 8.50 4.61
N HIS A 49 -2.37 8.33 3.44
CA HIS A 49 -3.80 8.08 3.28
C HIS A 49 -4.26 6.83 4.06
N VAL A 50 -3.64 5.68 3.83
CA VAL A 50 -4.03 4.42 4.51
C VAL A 50 -3.82 4.50 6.03
N HIS A 51 -2.82 5.26 6.48
CA HIS A 51 -2.60 5.49 7.90
C HIS A 51 -3.71 6.33 8.53
N THR A 52 -4.23 7.32 7.80
CA THR A 52 -5.34 8.16 8.27
C THR A 52 -6.69 7.44 8.22
N VAL A 53 -6.89 6.53 7.26
CA VAL A 53 -8.14 5.76 7.11
C VAL A 53 -8.20 4.65 8.17
N ASP A 54 -7.24 3.72 8.17
CA ASP A 54 -7.19 2.64 9.16
C ASP A 54 -5.80 2.01 9.24
N LYS A 55 -5.02 2.37 10.27
CA LYS A 55 -3.65 1.86 10.45
C LYS A 55 -3.55 0.39 10.91
N TYR A 56 -4.65 -0.24 11.31
CA TYR A 56 -4.65 -1.61 11.87
C TYR A 56 -5.07 -2.67 10.85
N ARG A 57 -5.34 -2.28 9.61
CA ARG A 57 -5.62 -3.21 8.52
C ARG A 57 -4.35 -3.84 7.95
N PRO A 58 -4.37 -5.11 7.53
CA PRO A 58 -3.22 -5.75 6.89
C PRO A 58 -2.77 -5.00 5.63
N GLU A 59 -3.71 -4.51 4.81
CA GLU A 59 -3.43 -3.75 3.59
C GLU A 59 -2.63 -2.48 3.90
N SER A 60 -3.03 -1.72 4.93
CA SER A 60 -2.31 -0.52 5.39
C SER A 60 -0.88 -0.83 5.85
N ASN A 61 -0.71 -1.95 6.55
CA ASN A 61 0.59 -2.37 7.03
C ASN A 61 1.50 -2.79 5.86
N CYS A 62 0.97 -3.44 4.82
CA CYS A 62 1.69 -3.74 3.58
C CYS A 62 2.14 -2.46 2.85
N VAL A 63 1.22 -1.49 2.67
CA VAL A 63 1.54 -0.19 2.04
C VAL A 63 2.65 0.55 2.78
N ILE A 64 2.55 0.64 4.12
CA ILE A 64 3.55 1.31 4.96
C ILE A 64 4.88 0.54 4.93
N GLY A 65 4.84 -0.79 4.88
CA GLY A 65 6.02 -1.64 4.69
C GLY A 65 6.76 -1.30 3.40
N ASN A 66 6.04 -1.24 2.28
CA ASN A 66 6.58 -0.88 0.97
C ASN A 66 7.17 0.54 0.96
N TYR A 67 6.51 1.50 1.62
CA TYR A 67 7.05 2.84 1.80
C TYR A 67 8.41 2.86 2.52
N TYR A 68 8.53 2.14 3.64
CA TYR A 68 9.79 2.07 4.38
C TYR A 68 10.86 1.29 3.62
N ALA A 69 10.48 0.26 2.87
CA ALA A 69 11.38 -0.49 2.00
C ALA A 69 11.98 0.43 0.93
N LEU A 70 11.17 1.26 0.27
CA LEU A 70 11.64 2.20 -0.76
C LEU A 70 12.53 3.32 -0.18
N LYS A 71 12.38 3.62 1.11
CA LYS A 71 13.26 4.54 1.85
C LYS A 71 14.56 3.90 2.35
N GLY A 72 14.77 2.60 2.13
CA GLY A 72 15.93 1.86 2.64
C GLY A 72 15.86 1.54 4.14
N GLN A 73 14.71 1.73 4.78
CA GLN A 73 14.49 1.46 6.21
C GLN A 73 13.94 0.04 6.40
N HIS A 74 14.73 -0.97 6.00
CA HIS A 74 14.27 -2.36 5.90
C HIS A 74 13.80 -2.95 7.24
N GLU A 75 14.46 -2.63 8.36
CA GLU A 75 14.03 -3.11 9.69
C GLU A 75 12.60 -2.64 10.04
N ARG A 76 12.26 -1.40 9.68
CA ARG A 76 10.91 -0.87 9.88
C ARG A 76 9.93 -1.53 8.93
N ALA A 77 10.31 -1.70 7.66
CA ALA A 77 9.47 -2.38 6.68
C ALA A 77 9.08 -3.79 7.15
N ILE A 78 10.06 -4.58 7.61
CA ILE A 78 9.84 -5.93 8.16
C ILE A 78 8.87 -5.89 9.35
N ALA A 79 9.02 -4.93 10.26
CA ALA A 79 8.11 -4.80 11.41
C ALA A 79 6.65 -4.55 10.97
N TYR A 80 6.42 -3.77 9.92
CA TYR A 80 5.08 -3.53 9.38
C TYR A 80 4.54 -4.74 8.61
N PHE A 81 5.35 -5.43 7.80
CA PHE A 81 4.90 -6.68 7.16
C PHE A 81 4.54 -7.77 8.17
N ASN A 82 5.33 -7.92 9.25
CA ASN A 82 5.00 -8.86 10.32
C ASN A 82 3.68 -8.50 11.03
N ARG A 83 3.37 -7.21 11.18
CA ARG A 83 2.07 -6.76 11.69
C ARG A 83 0.95 -7.15 10.74
N ALA A 84 1.11 -6.96 9.44
CA ALA A 84 0.12 -7.37 8.45
C ALA A 84 -0.18 -8.87 8.57
N ILE A 85 0.86 -9.71 8.64
CA ILE A 85 0.73 -11.18 8.80
C ILE A 85 0.05 -11.55 10.12
N THR A 86 0.37 -10.84 11.22
CA THR A 86 -0.22 -11.11 12.54
C THR A 86 -1.69 -10.70 12.60
N LEU A 87 -2.08 -9.68 11.85
CA LEU A 87 -3.45 -9.16 11.77
C LEU A 87 -4.32 -9.96 10.79
N ASP A 88 -3.73 -10.52 9.74
CA ASP A 88 -4.35 -11.44 8.77
C ASP A 88 -4.48 -12.87 9.34
N GLY A 89 -4.88 -12.96 10.62
CA GLY A 89 -4.83 -14.14 11.47
C GLY A 89 -5.76 -15.30 11.08
N THR A 90 -5.59 -15.85 9.89
CA THR A 90 -6.01 -17.20 9.52
C THR A 90 -4.78 -18.07 9.29
N CYS A 91 -4.33 -18.71 10.38
CA CYS A 91 -4.10 -20.15 10.33
C CYS A 91 -5.43 -20.86 10.58
#